data_AF-A0A6P7GNN8-F1
#
_entry.id   AF-A0A6P7GNN8-F1
#
_cell.length_a   1.000
_cell.length_b   1.000
_cell.length_c   1.000
_cell.angle_alpha   90.00
_cell.angle_beta   90.00
_cell.angle_gamma   90.00
#
_symmetry.space_group_name_H-M   'P 1'
#
loop_
_entity.id
_entity.type
_entity.pdbx_description
1 polymer ?
#
loop_
_entity_poly.entity_id
_entity_poly.type
_entity_poly.pdbx_seq_one_letter_code
_entity_poly.pdbx_strand_id
1 'polypeptide(L)'
;MCKSKDPFRSHINFIKKDTLEPSINLDPLTPPRVRLTNNSNSRYLLARLREPDILKAIKIHLAFLHDQPASVFYDGYTNTSVKLFLASEGLPTKSEDLRKILLEFNDAYGIGADEVDADLAAFRSFLTSERIIHLQKSRECHRN
;
A
#
# COMPACT_ATOMS: atom_id res chain seq x y z
N MET A 1 20.36 16.38 49.24
CA MET A 1 19.52 15.27 48.77
C MET A 1 18.30 15.84 48.06
N CYS A 2 18.20 15.66 46.75
CA CYS A 2 17.05 16.05 45.93
C CYS A 2 15.89 15.08 46.15
N LYS A 3 14.66 15.58 46.30
CA LYS A 3 13.44 14.77 46.17
C LYS A 3 12.54 15.34 45.09
N SER A 4 12.23 14.44 44.16
CA SER A 4 11.41 14.54 42.96
C SER A 4 10.00 15.08 43.25
N LYS A 5 9.47 15.88 42.32
CA LYS A 5 8.03 16.19 42.23
C LYS A 5 7.44 15.33 41.12
N ASP A 6 6.64 14.32 41.50
CA ASP A 6 5.76 13.60 40.58
C ASP A 6 4.57 14.48 40.19
N PRO A 7 4.28 14.71 38.89
CA PRO A 7 3.18 15.59 38.47
C PRO A 7 1.94 14.82 37.96
N PHE A 8 1.72 13.58 38.39
CA PHE A 8 0.56 12.80 37.94
C PHE A 8 -0.46 12.61 39.07
N ARG A 9 -1.30 13.63 39.28
CA ARG A 9 -2.60 13.44 39.93
C ARG A 9 -3.70 13.75 38.94
N SER A 10 -4.47 12.69 38.69
CA SER A 10 -5.56 12.55 37.75
C SER A 10 -6.73 13.51 38.01
N HIS A 11 -7.11 14.26 36.99
CA HIS A 11 -8.48 14.79 36.86
C HIS A 11 -9.00 14.43 35.47
N ILE A 12 -9.48 13.19 35.35
CA ILE A 12 -10.31 12.77 34.22
C ILE A 12 -11.68 13.43 34.43
N ASN A 13 -11.95 14.50 33.69
CA ASN A 13 -13.28 15.06 33.62
C ASN A 13 -14.14 14.16 32.72
N PHE A 14 -15.09 13.47 33.33
CA PHE A 14 -16.20 12.83 32.63
C PHE A 14 -16.98 13.91 31.86
N ILE A 15 -16.86 13.92 30.53
CA ILE A 15 -17.69 14.76 29.68
C ILE A 15 -19.10 14.15 29.70
N LYS A 16 -20.05 14.87 30.31
CA LYS A 16 -21.48 14.61 30.18
C LYS A 16 -21.86 14.74 28.70
N LYS A 17 -22.43 13.68 28.14
CA LYS A 17 -23.22 13.75 26.92
C LYS A 17 -24.49 14.53 27.24
N ASP A 18 -24.61 15.74 26.71
CA ASP A 18 -25.91 16.33 26.44
C ASP A 18 -25.90 16.88 25.01
N THR A 19 -26.81 16.31 24.24
CA THR A 19 -27.20 16.67 22.88
C THR A 19 -27.78 18.08 22.87
N LEU A 20 -27.32 18.97 21.98
CA LEU A 20 -28.14 19.95 21.23
C LEU A 20 -27.27 20.93 20.39
N GLU A 21 -27.56 20.93 19.09
CA GLU A 21 -27.20 21.88 18.02
C GLU A 21 -25.73 22.06 17.56
N PRO A 22 -25.41 21.80 16.28
CA PRO A 22 -24.12 22.16 15.72
C PRO A 22 -24.12 23.66 15.42
N SER A 23 -23.69 24.48 16.38
CA SER A 23 -23.28 25.85 16.06
C SER A 23 -22.07 25.77 15.12
N ILE A 24 -22.28 26.14 13.86
CA ILE A 24 -21.24 26.15 12.84
C ILE A 24 -20.35 27.35 13.13
N ASN A 25 -19.40 27.17 14.05
CA ASN A 25 -18.34 28.12 14.30
C ASN A 25 -17.34 27.99 13.15
N LEU A 26 -17.61 28.70 12.05
CA LEU A 26 -16.72 28.82 10.90
C LEU A 26 -15.61 29.80 11.28
N ASP A 27 -14.60 29.32 12.02
CA ASP A 27 -13.32 30.02 12.11
C ASP A 27 -12.64 29.94 10.73
N PRO A 28 -12.53 31.05 9.97
CA PRO A 28 -12.05 31.03 8.59
C PRO A 28 -10.58 30.63 8.45
N LEU A 29 -9.84 30.55 9.57
CA LEU A 29 -8.43 30.16 9.59
C LEU A 29 -8.21 28.70 9.99
N THR A 30 -9.25 27.98 10.39
CA THR A 30 -9.13 26.55 10.65
C THR A 30 -9.32 25.81 9.33
N PRO A 31 -8.27 25.22 8.72
CA PRO A 31 -8.46 24.44 7.50
C PRO A 31 -9.47 23.32 7.77
N PRO A 32 -10.41 23.07 6.84
CA PRO A 32 -11.41 22.03 7.03
C PRO A 32 -10.69 20.72 7.33
N ARG A 33 -10.94 20.18 8.52
CA ARG A 33 -10.38 18.90 8.93
C ARG A 33 -11.13 17.84 8.14
N VAL A 34 -10.63 17.52 6.95
CA VAL A 34 -11.17 16.46 6.10
C VAL A 34 -11.02 15.15 6.87
N ARG A 35 -12.11 14.72 7.52
CA ARG A 35 -12.24 13.33 7.95
C ARG A 35 -12.39 12.52 6.68
N LEU A 36 -11.30 11.88 6.25
CA LEU A 36 -11.34 10.80 5.26
C LEU A 36 -12.30 9.74 5.82
N THR A 37 -13.53 9.71 5.34
CA THR A 37 -14.48 8.67 5.68
C THR A 37 -14.02 7.40 4.97
N ASN A 38 -13.88 6.30 5.73
CA ASN A 38 -13.28 5.03 5.29
C ASN A 38 -13.95 4.36 4.06
N ASN A 39 -15.03 4.93 3.50
CA ASN A 39 -15.83 4.29 2.45
C ASN A 39 -15.93 5.10 1.14
N SER A 40 -15.39 6.33 1.07
CA SER A 40 -15.36 7.11 -0.18
C SER A 40 -14.17 6.78 -1.10
N ASN A 41 -13.25 5.94 -0.62
CA ASN A 41 -11.95 5.73 -1.28
C ASN A 41 -11.93 4.60 -2.31
N SER A 42 -12.86 3.64 -2.29
CA SER A 42 -12.80 2.48 -3.19
C SER A 42 -12.90 2.88 -4.67
N ARG A 43 -13.85 3.75 -5.03
CA ARG A 43 -14.00 4.24 -6.43
C ARG A 43 -12.78 5.00 -6.93
N TYR A 44 -12.16 5.82 -6.08
CA TYR A 44 -10.94 6.53 -6.42
C TYR A 44 -9.77 5.57 -6.61
N LEU A 45 -9.61 4.62 -5.68
CA LEU A 45 -8.58 3.59 -5.71
C LEU A 45 -8.67 2.72 -6.98
N LEU A 46 -9.88 2.26 -7.32
CA LEU A 46 -10.14 1.49 -8.53
C LEU A 46 -9.83 2.27 -9.81
N ALA A 47 -10.04 3.59 -9.80
CA ALA A 47 -9.63 4.44 -10.91
C ALA A 47 -8.09 4.56 -11.03
N ARG A 48 -7.36 4.67 -9.90
CA ARG A 48 -5.89 4.67 -9.89
C ARG A 48 -5.31 3.36 -10.44
N LEU A 49 -5.96 2.23 -10.18
CA LEU A 49 -5.52 0.91 -10.70
C LEU A 49 -5.62 0.77 -12.22
N ARG A 50 -6.31 1.69 -12.90
CA ARG A 50 -6.27 1.77 -14.37
C ARG A 50 -4.95 2.32 -14.88
N GLU A 51 -4.14 2.96 -14.03
CA GLU A 51 -2.81 3.43 -14.41
C GLU A 51 -1.86 2.24 -14.53
N PRO A 52 -1.26 2.01 -15.72
CA PRO A 52 -0.43 0.84 -15.96
C PRO A 52 0.74 0.70 -14.99
N ASP A 53 1.36 1.82 -14.60
CA ASP A 53 2.52 1.81 -13.70
C ASP A 53 2.13 1.39 -12.28
N ILE A 54 0.96 1.82 -11.80
CA ILE A 54 0.41 1.42 -10.51
C ILE A 54 0.09 -0.07 -10.52
N LEU A 55 -0.62 -0.54 -11.54
CA LEU A 55 -0.97 -1.96 -11.66
C LEU A 55 0.29 -2.82 -11.79
N LYS A 56 1.29 -2.38 -12.57
CA LYS A 56 2.60 -3.04 -12.70
C LYS A 56 3.30 -3.13 -11.35
N ALA A 57 3.36 -2.05 -10.58
CA ALA A 57 3.99 -2.05 -9.26
C ALA A 57 3.30 -3.03 -8.29
N ILE A 58 1.98 -3.09 -8.29
CA ILE A 58 1.21 -4.05 -7.47
C ILE A 58 1.51 -5.48 -7.89
N LYS A 59 1.44 -5.80 -9.19
CA LYS A 59 1.74 -7.13 -9.71
C LYS A 59 3.17 -7.56 -9.40
N ILE A 60 4.16 -6.67 -9.57
CA ILE A 60 5.57 -6.95 -9.22
C ILE A 60 5.71 -7.21 -7.72
N HIS A 61 5.05 -6.41 -6.87
CA HIS A 61 5.11 -6.61 -5.43
C HIS A 61 4.54 -7.97 -5.02
N LEU A 62 3.31 -8.26 -5.45
CA LEU A 62 2.57 -9.46 -5.08
C LEU A 62 3.16 -10.73 -5.70
N ALA A 63 3.54 -10.70 -6.98
CA ALA A 63 4.05 -11.89 -7.64
C ALA A 63 5.50 -12.20 -7.26
N PHE A 64 6.32 -11.18 -6.95
CA PHE A 64 7.76 -11.38 -6.86
C PHE A 64 8.45 -10.74 -5.67
N LEU A 65 8.17 -9.50 -5.26
CA LEU A 65 9.05 -8.84 -4.26
C LEU A 65 8.64 -9.06 -2.80
N HIS A 66 7.38 -9.35 -2.50
CA HIS A 66 6.88 -9.34 -1.12
C HIS A 66 7.49 -10.45 -0.24
N ASP A 67 7.84 -11.60 -0.83
CA ASP A 67 8.39 -12.78 -0.15
C ASP A 67 9.92 -12.92 -0.32
N GLN A 68 10.57 -11.93 -0.94
CA GLN A 68 12.00 -11.99 -1.26
C GLN A 68 12.85 -11.23 -0.23
N PRO A 69 14.14 -11.61 -0.08
CA PRO A 69 15.07 -10.84 0.73
C PRO A 69 15.31 -9.45 0.11
N ALA A 70 15.67 -8.48 0.95
CA ALA A 70 15.86 -7.08 0.54
C ALA A 70 16.96 -6.86 -0.52
N SER A 71 17.85 -7.85 -0.72
CA SER A 71 18.87 -7.83 -1.78
C SER A 71 18.32 -8.08 -3.19
N VAL A 72 17.08 -8.56 -3.30
CA VAL A 72 16.43 -8.78 -4.59
C VAL A 72 15.91 -7.46 -5.12
N PHE A 73 16.30 -7.15 -6.35
CA PHE A 73 15.72 -6.09 -7.15
C PHE A 73 15.39 -6.63 -8.54
N TYR A 74 14.43 -6.01 -9.21
CA TYR A 74 14.03 -6.35 -10.57
C TYR A 74 13.69 -5.06 -11.31
N ASP A 75 14.31 -4.81 -12.47
CA ASP A 75 13.97 -3.67 -13.33
C ASP A 75 13.92 -2.32 -12.58
N GLY A 76 14.90 -2.07 -11.69
CA GLY A 76 14.95 -0.86 -10.85
C GLY A 76 14.01 -0.85 -9.63
N TYR A 77 13.19 -1.89 -9.45
CA TYR A 77 12.30 -2.05 -8.31
C TYR A 77 12.95 -2.85 -7.19
N THR A 78 12.93 -2.28 -5.99
CA THR A 78 13.20 -2.96 -4.71
C THR A 78 11.90 -3.04 -3.93
N ASN A 79 11.85 -3.92 -2.92
CA ASN A 79 10.68 -3.97 -2.02
C ASN A 79 10.38 -2.58 -1.41
N THR A 80 11.42 -1.85 -1.03
CA THR A 80 11.30 -0.49 -0.48
C THR A 80 10.81 0.52 -1.51
N SER A 81 11.40 0.57 -2.72
CA SER A 81 11.00 1.56 -3.72
C SER A 81 9.57 1.36 -4.19
N VAL A 82 9.12 0.11 -4.32
CA VAL A 82 7.72 -0.21 -4.63
C VAL A 82 6.80 0.22 -3.50
N LYS A 83 7.13 -0.07 -2.24
CA LYS A 83 6.30 0.36 -1.10
C LYS A 83 6.21 1.88 -0.99
N LEU A 84 7.31 2.61 -1.25
CA LEU A 84 7.31 4.07 -1.29
C LEU A 84 6.42 4.61 -2.40
N PHE A 85 6.51 4.03 -3.60
CA PHE A 85 5.66 4.39 -4.72
C PHE A 85 4.17 4.12 -4.41
N LEU A 86 3.84 2.94 -3.89
CA LEU A 86 2.46 2.64 -3.49
C LEU A 86 1.94 3.62 -2.42
N ALA A 87 2.75 3.94 -1.43
CA ALA A 87 2.40 4.90 -0.39
C ALA A 87 2.19 6.32 -0.95
N SER A 88 3.00 6.77 -1.92
CA SER A 88 2.81 8.09 -2.56
C SER A 88 1.51 8.16 -3.37
N GLU A 89 1.04 7.01 -3.87
CA GLU A 89 -0.25 6.87 -4.56
C GLU A 89 -1.44 6.68 -3.62
N GLY A 90 -1.21 6.70 -2.30
CA GLY A 90 -2.25 6.46 -1.29
C GLY A 90 -2.73 5.00 -1.23
N LEU A 91 -1.96 4.06 -1.78
CA LEU A 91 -2.22 2.62 -1.72
C LEU A 91 -1.63 2.01 -0.45
N PRO A 92 -2.22 0.90 0.05
CA PRO A 92 -1.62 0.17 1.15
C PRO A 92 -0.31 -0.50 0.72
N THR A 93 0.59 -0.71 1.67
CA THR A 93 1.89 -1.35 1.45
C THR A 93 1.93 -2.80 1.96
N LYS A 94 0.82 -3.30 2.51
CA LYS A 94 0.67 -4.68 3.00
C LYS A 94 0.15 -5.55 1.86
N SER A 95 0.76 -6.72 1.67
CA SER A 95 0.43 -7.64 0.59
C SER A 95 -1.02 -8.12 0.64
N GLU A 96 -1.54 -8.37 1.84
CA GLU A 96 -2.91 -8.86 2.03
C GLU A 96 -3.95 -7.82 1.59
N ASP A 97 -3.70 -6.55 1.89
CA ASP A 97 -4.60 -5.46 1.52
C ASP A 97 -4.50 -5.14 0.03
N LEU A 98 -3.28 -5.17 -0.53
CA LEU A 98 -3.06 -5.06 -1.98
C LEU A 98 -3.73 -6.18 -2.76
N ARG A 99 -3.70 -7.41 -2.24
CA ARG A 99 -4.37 -8.55 -2.88
C ARG A 99 -5.89 -8.36 -2.89
N LYS A 100 -6.50 -7.88 -1.81
CA LYS A 100 -7.93 -7.55 -1.78
C LYS A 100 -8.29 -6.51 -2.85
N ILE A 101 -7.50 -5.46 -2.96
CA ILE A 101 -7.71 -4.39 -3.94
C ILE A 101 -7.59 -4.91 -5.37
N LEU A 102 -6.58 -5.74 -5.64
CA LEU A 102 -6.39 -6.37 -6.96
C LEU A 102 -7.59 -7.26 -7.31
N LEU A 103 -8.10 -8.04 -6.35
CA LEU A 103 -9.27 -8.88 -6.54
C LEU A 103 -10.53 -8.03 -6.82
N GLU A 104 -10.78 -6.99 -6.04
CA GLU A 104 -11.92 -6.07 -6.25
C GLU A 104 -11.85 -5.38 -7.62
N PHE A 105 -10.65 -5.00 -8.06
CA PHE A 105 -10.45 -4.41 -9.39
C PHE A 105 -10.74 -5.40 -10.53
N ASN A 106 -10.30 -6.65 -10.41
CA ASN A 106 -10.50 -7.67 -11.43
C ASN A 106 -11.95 -8.18 -11.46
N ASP A 107 -12.60 -8.29 -10.30
CA ASP A 107 -14.02 -8.63 -10.17
C ASP A 107 -14.92 -7.63 -10.92
N ALA A 108 -14.55 -6.34 -10.93
CA ALA A 108 -15.25 -5.32 -11.72
C ALA A 108 -15.22 -5.57 -13.25
N TYR A 109 -14.33 -6.44 -13.74
CA TYR A 109 -14.28 -6.91 -15.13
C TYR A 109 -14.74 -8.36 -15.32
N GLY A 110 -15.27 -8.99 -14.26
CA GLY A 110 -15.72 -10.38 -14.28
C GLY A 110 -14.60 -11.42 -14.26
N ILE A 111 -13.40 -11.04 -13.82
CA ILE A 111 -12.26 -11.96 -13.69
C ILE A 111 -12.26 -12.55 -12.27
N GLY A 112 -12.36 -13.87 -12.18
CA GLY A 112 -12.45 -14.58 -10.90
C GLY A 112 -11.14 -14.58 -10.10
N ALA A 113 -11.25 -14.81 -8.79
CA ALA A 113 -10.08 -14.86 -7.90
C ALA A 113 -9.05 -15.92 -8.30
N ASP A 114 -9.52 -17.10 -8.72
CA ASP A 114 -8.65 -18.20 -9.18
C ASP A 114 -7.85 -17.80 -10.43
N GLU A 115 -8.45 -17.03 -11.34
CA GLU A 115 -7.78 -16.52 -12.54
C GLU A 115 -6.73 -15.47 -12.18
N VAL A 116 -7.02 -14.58 -11.23
CA VAL A 116 -6.06 -13.58 -10.73
C VAL A 116 -4.86 -14.27 -10.06
N ASP A 117 -5.10 -15.30 -9.26
CA ASP A 117 -4.02 -16.05 -8.62
C ASP A 117 -3.18 -16.83 -9.64
N ALA A 118 -3.81 -17.41 -10.66
CA ALA A 118 -3.11 -18.05 -11.77
C ALA A 118 -2.26 -17.06 -12.57
N ASP A 119 -2.77 -15.85 -12.83
CA ASP A 119 -2.02 -14.76 -13.48
C ASP A 119 -0.81 -14.34 -12.65
N LEU A 120 -0.97 -14.15 -11.33
CA LEU A 120 0.13 -13.81 -10.44
C LEU A 120 1.19 -14.92 -10.39
N ALA A 121 0.79 -16.20 -10.39
CA ALA A 121 1.71 -17.33 -10.42
C ALA A 121 2.48 -17.43 -11.75
N ALA A 122 1.78 -17.21 -12.87
CA ALA A 122 2.40 -17.15 -14.20
C ALA A 122 3.39 -15.98 -14.28
N PHE A 123 3.00 -14.80 -13.77
CA PHE A 123 3.84 -13.62 -13.75
C PHE A 123 5.08 -13.81 -12.87
N ARG A 124 4.95 -14.44 -11.70
CA ARG A 124 6.08 -14.84 -10.86
C ARG A 124 7.08 -15.72 -11.61
N SER A 125 6.56 -16.70 -12.34
CA SER A 125 7.38 -17.64 -13.11
C SER A 125 8.15 -16.92 -14.21
N PHE A 126 7.46 -16.04 -14.94
CA PHE A 126 8.07 -15.16 -15.96
C PHE A 126 9.20 -14.30 -15.38
N LEU A 127 8.95 -13.58 -14.28
CA LEU A 127 9.95 -12.72 -13.63
C LEU A 127 11.17 -13.50 -13.15
N THR A 128 10.95 -14.72 -12.65
CA THR A 128 12.03 -15.60 -12.20
C THR A 128 12.90 -16.06 -13.37
N SER A 129 12.28 -16.48 -14.48
CA SER A 129 12.98 -16.88 -15.70
C SER A 129 13.79 -15.73 -16.30
N GLU A 130 13.20 -14.54 -16.42
CA GLU A 130 13.88 -13.33 -16.91
C GLU A 130 15.10 -12.98 -16.06
N ARG A 131 14.96 -13.04 -14.72
CA ARG A 131 16.09 -12.81 -13.80
C ARG A 131 17.20 -13.83 -14.00
N ILE A 132 16.86 -15.12 -14.15
CA ILE A 132 17.86 -16.18 -14.39
C ILE A 132 18.61 -15.92 -15.69
N ILE A 133 17.90 -15.58 -16.77
CA ILE A 133 18.50 -15.27 -18.07
C ILE A 133 19.44 -14.06 -17.96
N HIS A 134 19.00 -13.00 -17.27
CA HIS A 134 19.83 -11.81 -17.05
C HIS A 134 21.11 -12.13 -16.27
N LEU A 135 21.01 -12.97 -15.23
CA LEU A 135 22.17 -13.42 -14.45
C LEU A 135 23.11 -14.30 -15.27
N GLN A 136 22.58 -15.19 -16.12
CA GLN A 136 23.38 -16.03 -17.03
C GLN A 136 24.18 -15.17 -18.02
N LYS A 137 23.51 -14.24 -18.72
CA LYS A 137 24.16 -13.29 -19.64
C LYS A 137 25.24 -12.47 -18.96
N SER A 138 24.97 -12.00 -17.74
CA SER A 138 25.96 -11.23 -16.96
C SER A 138 27.20 -12.07 -16.66
N ARG A 139 27.04 -13.34 -16.27
CA ARG A 139 28.15 -14.25 -15.97
C ARG A 139 28.97 -14.61 -17.22
N GLU A 140 28.32 -14.79 -18.36
CA GLU A 140 28.98 -15.05 -19.64
C GLU A 140 29.78 -13.84 -20.12
N CYS A 141 29.24 -12.63 -19.96
CA CYS A 141 29.94 -11.39 -20.31
C CYS A 141 31.20 -11.15 -19.46
N HIS A 142 31.27 -11.66 -18.22
CA HIS A 142 32.45 -11.54 -17.36
C HIS A 142 33.50 -12.64 -17.60
N ARG A 143 33.21 -13.63 -18.46
CA ARG A 143 34.13 -14.73 -18.79
C ARG A 143 34.86 -14.54 -20.12
N ASN A 144 34.45 -13.57 -20.92
CA ASN A 144 35.09 -13.17 -22.18
C ASN A 144 35.86 -11.86 -21.99
#